data_AF-A0ABC9SQK0-F1
#
_entry.id   AF-A0ABC9SQK0-F1
#
_cell.length_a   1.000
_cell.length_b   1.000
_cell.length_c   1.000
_cell.angle_alpha   90.00
_cell.angle_beta   90.00
_cell.angle_gamma   90.00
#
_symmetry.space_group_name_H-M   'P 1'
#
loop_
_entity.id
_entity.type
_entity.pdbx_description
1 polymer ?
#
loop_
_entity_poly.entity_id
_entity_poly.type
_entity_poly.pdbx_seq_one_letter_code
_entity_poly.pdbx_strand_id
1 'polypeptide(L)'
;MINEEIRDLITRRRHQILVHSCIYYQFNTNILDDHTYDRWAIELGELHAQYPAEAKVADMAKEFEGFTTETASGFDLPYHHPYTVRKAAWLIEFHNAQIKKRRSN
;
A
#
# COMPACT_ATOMS: atom_id res chain seq x y z
N MET A 1 12.53 9.54 -21.29
CA MET A 1 13.10 8.26 -20.82
C MET A 1 12.46 8.00 -19.47
N ILE A 2 11.88 6.81 -19.25
CA ILE A 2 11.22 6.48 -17.98
C ILE A 2 12.30 6.19 -16.94
N ASN A 3 12.18 6.78 -15.74
CA ASN A 3 13.03 6.40 -14.62
C ASN A 3 12.51 5.10 -13.98
N GLU A 4 13.24 4.00 -14.15
CA GLU A 4 12.84 2.68 -13.65
C GLU A 4 12.82 2.61 -12.12
N GLU A 5 13.73 3.32 -11.44
CA GLU A 5 13.77 3.35 -9.96
C GLU A 5 12.53 4.02 -9.39
N ILE A 6 12.10 5.13 -10.00
CA ILE A 6 10.87 5.84 -9.60
C ILE A 6 9.63 4.99 -9.89
N ARG A 7 9.56 4.34 -11.05
CA ARG A 7 8.47 3.43 -11.38
C ARG A 7 8.36 2.32 -10.34
N ASP A 8 9.47 1.68 -10.00
CA ASP A 8 9.50 0.57 -9.05
C ASP A 8 9.16 1.02 -7.63
N LEU A 9 9.57 2.24 -7.24
CA LEU A 9 9.16 2.87 -5.98
C LEU A 9 7.64 3.12 -5.93
N ILE A 10 7.06 3.69 -6.99
CA ILE A 10 5.61 3.91 -7.11
C ILE A 10 4.86 2.59 -7.00
N THR A 11 5.28 1.57 -7.76
CA THR A 11 4.68 0.23 -7.69
C THR A 11 4.77 -0.33 -6.28
N ARG A 12 5.93 -0.26 -5.63
CA ARG A 12 6.08 -0.72 -4.24
C ARG A 12 5.10 -0.03 -3.30
N ARG A 13 4.96 1.29 -3.38
CA ARG A 13 4.06 2.08 -2.52
C ARG A 13 2.59 1.74 -2.78
N ARG A 14 2.18 1.58 -4.04
CA ARG A 14 0.81 1.13 -4.41
C ARG A 14 0.45 -0.20 -3.76
N HIS A 15 1.34 -1.20 -3.87
CA HIS A 15 1.12 -2.51 -3.24
C HIS A 15 1.05 -2.42 -1.72
N GLN A 16 1.90 -1.59 -1.09
CA GLN A 16 1.86 -1.38 0.37
C GLN A 16 0.52 -0.78 0.80
N ILE A 17 0.09 0.32 0.18
CA ILE A 17 -1.18 0.98 0.50
C ILE A 17 -2.34 0.00 0.32
N LEU A 18 -2.43 -0.68 -0.82
CA LEU A 18 -3.52 -1.61 -1.11
C LEU A 18 -3.65 -2.72 -0.06
N VAL A 19 -2.52 -3.32 0.33
CA VAL A 19 -2.51 -4.39 1.32
C VAL A 19 -2.88 -3.85 2.71
N HIS A 20 -2.41 -2.66 3.08
CA HIS A 20 -2.79 -2.04 4.35
C HIS A 20 -4.27 -1.66 4.38
N SER A 21 -4.83 -1.10 3.30
CA SER A 21 -6.26 -0.84 3.17
C SER A 21 -7.09 -2.13 3.34
N CYS A 22 -6.62 -3.26 2.78
CA CYS A 22 -7.27 -4.56 3.00
C CYS A 22 -7.23 -4.98 4.48
N ILE A 23 -6.07 -4.89 5.13
CA ILE A 23 -5.91 -5.24 6.55
C ILE A 23 -6.86 -4.40 7.42
N TYR A 24 -6.91 -3.09 7.16
CA TYR A 24 -7.73 -2.15 7.92
C TYR A 24 -9.23 -2.34 7.67
N TYR A 25 -9.68 -2.23 6.42
CA TYR A 25 -11.11 -2.24 6.10
C TYR A 25 -11.74 -3.63 6.07
N GLN A 26 -10.99 -4.67 5.71
CA GLN A 26 -11.55 -6.03 5.54
C GLN A 26 -11.28 -6.93 6.75
N PHE A 27 -10.08 -6.87 7.34
CA PHE A 27 -9.74 -7.68 8.50
C PHE A 27 -9.98 -6.96 9.83
N ASN A 28 -10.38 -5.69 9.81
CA ASN A 28 -10.64 -4.86 10.99
C ASN A 28 -9.51 -4.95 12.02
N THR A 29 -8.28 -4.94 11.51
CA THR A 29 -7.06 -5.03 12.33
C THR A 29 -6.03 -4.04 11.81
N ASN A 30 -4.98 -3.82 12.60
CA ASN A 30 -3.90 -2.96 12.20
C ASN A 30 -2.55 -3.53 12.64
N ILE A 31 -1.64 -3.68 11.68
CA ILE A 31 -0.26 -4.12 11.90
C ILE A 31 0.76 -2.97 11.69
N LEU A 32 0.28 -1.79 11.26
CA LEU A 32 1.09 -0.62 10.93
C LEU A 32 0.47 0.63 11.56
N ASP A 33 1.29 1.42 12.25
CA ASP A 33 0.84 2.69 12.81
C ASP A 33 0.27 3.63 11.73
N ASP A 34 -0.85 4.29 12.04
CA ASP A 34 -1.60 5.14 11.11
C ASP A 34 -0.73 6.27 10.54
N HIS A 35 0.14 6.88 11.37
CA HIS A 35 1.07 7.92 10.88
C HIS A 35 2.04 7.38 9.82
N THR A 36 2.39 6.09 9.87
CA THR A 36 3.28 5.49 8.87
C THR A 36 2.55 5.24 7.56
N TYR A 37 1.28 4.83 7.64
CA TYR A 37 0.41 4.73 6.47
C TYR A 37 0.25 6.09 5.78
N ASP A 38 -0.10 7.13 6.55
CA ASP A 38 -0.30 8.49 6.04
C ASP A 38 0.93 9.01 5.30
N ARG A 39 2.13 8.79 5.87
CA ARG A 39 3.39 9.18 5.21
C ARG A 39 3.57 8.50 3.85
N TRP A 40 3.28 7.20 3.74
CA TRP A 40 3.39 6.50 2.45
C TRP A 40 2.34 6.94 1.44
N ALA A 41 1.13 7.24 1.91
CA ALA A 41 0.05 7.71 1.06
C ALA A 41 0.33 9.11 0.50
N ILE A 42 0.82 10.03 1.34
CA ILE A 42 1.26 11.36 0.92
C ILE A 42 2.44 11.24 -0.05
N GLU A 43 3.47 10.45 0.28
CA GLU A 43 4.62 10.22 -0.59
C GLU A 43 4.18 9.67 -1.96
N LEU A 44 3.22 8.74 -2.01
CA LEU A 44 2.70 8.24 -3.29
C LEU A 44 1.98 9.33 -4.09
N GLY A 45 1.17 10.15 -3.43
CA GLY A 45 0.49 11.28 -4.08
C GLY A 45 1.48 12.29 -4.67
N GLU A 46 2.54 12.61 -3.93
CA GLU A 46 3.63 13.46 -4.40
C GLU A 46 4.39 12.84 -5.58
N LEU A 47 4.68 11.53 -5.52
CA LEU A 47 5.33 10.80 -6.61
C LEU A 47 4.47 10.78 -7.89
N HIS A 48 3.14 10.62 -7.77
CA HIS A 48 2.25 10.72 -8.92
C HIS A 48 2.24 12.12 -9.55
N ALA A 49 2.31 13.18 -8.72
CA ALA A 49 2.34 14.55 -9.19
C ALA A 49 3.67 14.93 -9.85
N GLN A 50 4.79 14.48 -9.27
CA GLN A 50 6.14 14.77 -9.77
C GLN A 50 6.50 13.91 -10.98
N TYR A 51 6.04 12.66 -11.04
CA TYR A 51 6.42 11.67 -12.05
C TYR A 51 5.20 11.03 -12.72
N PRO A 52 4.36 11.81 -13.43
CA PRO A 52 3.12 11.32 -14.02
C PRO A 52 3.36 10.33 -15.18
N ALA A 53 4.51 10.39 -15.85
CA ALA A 53 4.84 9.45 -16.92
C ALA A 53 5.17 8.06 -16.36
N GLU A 54 5.99 8.02 -15.31
CA GLU A 54 6.35 6.83 -14.55
C GLU A 54 5.12 6.22 -13.89
N ALA A 55 4.27 7.04 -13.25
CA ALA A 55 3.04 6.60 -12.61
C ALA A 55 2.06 5.91 -13.57
N LYS A 56 2.02 6.35 -14.84
CA LYS A 56 1.16 5.75 -15.89
C LYS A 56 1.65 4.38 -16.36
N VAL A 57 2.95 4.13 -16.29
CA VAL A 57 3.54 2.84 -16.70
C VAL A 57 3.79 1.89 -15.53
N ALA A 58 3.75 2.40 -14.29
CA ALA A 58 3.87 1.58 -13.09
C ALA A 58 2.66 0.66 -12.92
N ASP A 59 2.89 -0.47 -12.25
CA ASP A 59 1.83 -1.44 -11.95
C ASP A 59 0.66 -0.80 -11.19
N MET A 60 -0.55 -1.32 -11.42
CA MET A 60 -1.80 -0.81 -10.87
C MET A 60 -2.15 0.65 -11.27
N ALA A 61 -1.72 1.11 -12.45
CA ALA A 61 -1.97 2.47 -12.90
C ALA A 61 -3.45 2.85 -12.99
N LYS A 62 -4.34 1.88 -13.29
CA LYS A 62 -5.79 2.12 -13.41
C LYS A 62 -6.47 2.23 -12.05
N GLU A 63 -6.09 1.36 -11.13
CA GLU A 63 -6.64 1.29 -9.78
C GLU A 63 -6.25 2.51 -8.95
N PHE A 64 -5.09 3.10 -9.25
CA PHE A 64 -4.59 4.32 -8.63
C PHE A 64 -4.76 5.55 -9.52
N GLU A 65 -5.59 5.46 -10.57
CA GLU A 65 -5.93 6.60 -11.41
C GLU A 65 -6.73 7.60 -10.59
N GLY A 66 -6.20 8.81 -10.44
CA GLY A 66 -6.81 9.84 -9.59
C GLY A 66 -6.41 9.77 -8.10
N PHE A 67 -5.50 8.87 -7.70
CA PHE A 67 -4.96 8.87 -6.35
C PHE A 67 -4.06 10.10 -6.13
N THR A 68 -4.49 11.03 -5.29
CA THR A 68 -3.77 12.25 -4.88
C THR A 68 -3.47 12.24 -3.39
N THR A 69 -2.74 13.26 -2.93
CA THR A 69 -2.51 13.53 -1.50
C THR A 69 -3.80 13.81 -0.73
N GLU A 70 -4.88 14.24 -1.40
CA GLU A 70 -6.18 14.49 -0.78
C GLU A 70 -7.03 13.21 -0.65
N THR A 71 -6.87 12.27 -1.58
CA THR A 71 -7.56 10.97 -1.58
C THR A 71 -6.72 9.85 -0.97
N ALA A 72 -5.74 10.20 -0.13
CA ALA A 72 -4.73 9.28 0.41
C ALA A 72 -5.25 8.31 1.49
N SER A 73 -6.57 8.08 1.56
CA SER A 73 -7.19 7.14 2.51
C SER A 73 -7.13 5.70 2.03
N GLY A 74 -7.06 5.46 0.72
CA GLY A 74 -7.10 4.12 0.12
C GLY A 74 -8.47 3.43 0.19
N PHE A 75 -9.51 4.15 0.60
CA PHE A 75 -10.89 3.63 0.71
C PHE A 75 -11.49 3.21 -0.64
N ASP A 76 -11.14 3.91 -1.72
CA ASP A 76 -11.67 3.63 -3.06
C ASP A 76 -10.86 2.56 -3.82
N LEU A 77 -9.83 1.98 -3.20
CA LEU A 77 -8.97 0.99 -3.84
C LEU A 77 -9.62 -0.40 -3.88
N PRO A 78 -9.28 -1.26 -4.86
CA PRO A 78 -9.83 -2.61 -4.97
C PRO A 78 -9.17 -3.60 -3.98
N TYR A 79 -9.22 -3.31 -2.69
CA TYR A 79 -8.57 -4.10 -1.64
C TYR A 79 -9.23 -5.48 -1.41
N HIS A 80 -10.44 -5.70 -1.92
CA HIS A 80 -11.17 -6.97 -1.86
C HIS A 80 -10.63 -8.05 -2.81
N HIS A 81 -9.67 -7.72 -3.68
CA HIS A 81 -9.17 -8.66 -4.68
C HIS A 81 -8.54 -9.90 -4.01
N PRO A 82 -8.85 -11.15 -4.44
CA PRO A 82 -8.43 -12.37 -3.74
C PRO A 82 -6.91 -12.53 -3.55
N TYR A 83 -6.11 -11.89 -4.39
CA TYR A 83 -4.66 -11.84 -4.24
C TYR A 83 -4.22 -10.94 -3.08
N THR A 84 -4.82 -9.75 -2.98
CA THR A 84 -4.58 -8.78 -1.90
C THR A 84 -5.00 -9.36 -0.56
N VAL A 85 -6.19 -9.97 -0.50
CA VAL A 85 -6.73 -10.61 0.71
C VAL A 85 -5.79 -11.71 1.22
N ARG A 86 -5.28 -12.57 0.32
CA ARG A 86 -4.34 -13.63 0.69
C ARG A 86 -3.03 -13.08 1.24
N LYS A 87 -2.48 -12.03 0.62
CA LYS A 87 -1.27 -11.36 1.12
C LYS A 87 -1.48 -10.70 2.48
N ALA A 88 -2.61 -10.01 2.65
CA ALA A 88 -2.99 -9.37 3.91
C ALA A 88 -3.10 -10.41 5.03
N ALA A 89 -3.82 -11.51 4.81
CA ALA A 89 -3.94 -12.60 5.78
C ALA A 89 -2.56 -13.17 6.18
N TRP A 90 -1.71 -13.47 5.19
CA TRP A 90 -0.35 -13.97 5.45
C TRP A 90 0.50 -12.99 6.27
N LEU A 91 0.42 -11.69 5.98
CA LEU A 91 1.15 -10.66 6.74
C LEU A 91 0.67 -10.56 8.19
N ILE A 92 -0.64 -10.63 8.42
CA ILE A 92 -1.22 -10.63 9.77
C ILE A 92 -0.69 -11.84 10.56
N GLU A 93 -0.75 -13.04 9.98
CA GLU A 93 -0.23 -14.26 10.61
C GLU A 93 1.27 -14.15 10.92
N PHE A 94 2.05 -13.68 9.95
CA PHE A 94 3.49 -13.48 10.12
C PHE A 94 3.79 -12.49 11.26
N HIS A 95 3.10 -11.34 11.29
CA HIS A 95 3.25 -10.34 12.34
C HIS A 95 2.95 -10.92 13.74
N ASN A 96 1.84 -11.66 13.87
CA ASN A 96 1.46 -12.31 15.12
C ASN A 96 2.48 -13.36 15.57
N ALA A 97 3.02 -14.15 14.65
CA ALA A 97 4.07 -15.12 14.94
C ALA A 97 5.37 -14.43 15.43
N GLN A 98 5.75 -13.31 14.84
CA GLN A 98 6.90 -12.52 15.29
C GLN A 98 6.70 -11.95 16.69
N ILE A 99 5.51 -11.41 16.99
CA ILE A 99 5.18 -10.94 18.35
C ILE A 99 5.29 -12.08 19.36
N LYS A 100 4.73 -13.26 19.05
CA LYS A 100 4.80 -14.43 19.94
C LYS A 100 6.26 -14.81 20.23
N LYS A 101 7.10 -14.85 19.20
CA LYS A 101 8.54 -15.16 19.35
C LYS A 101 9.26 -14.15 20.24
N ARG A 102 8.96 -12.85 20.11
CA ARG A 102 9.55 -11.79 20.95
C ARG A 102 9.11 -11.88 22.41
N ARG A 103 7.91 -12.38 22.69
CA ARG A 103 7.38 -12.56 24.06
C ARG A 103 7.89 -13.82 24.75
N SER A 104 8.42 -14.78 23.98
CA SER A 104 8.95 -16.04 24.50
C SER A 104 10.47 -16.02 24.73
N ASN A 105 11.14 -14.92 24.38
CA ASN A 105 12.55 -14.64 24.67
C ASN A 105 12.64 -13.59 25.78
#